data_AF-A0A7J3ZP64-F1
#
_entry.id   AF-A0A7J3ZP64-F1
#
_cell.length_a   1.000
_cell.length_b   1.000
_cell.length_c   1.000
_cell.angle_alpha   90.00
_cell.angle_beta   90.00
_cell.angle_gamma   90.00
#
_symmetry.space_group_name_H-M   'P 1'
#
loop_
_entity.id
_entity.type
_entity.pdbx_description
1 polymer ?
#
loop_
_entity_poly.entity_id
_entity_poly.type
_entity_poly.pdbx_seq_one_letter_code
_entity_poly.pdbx_strand_id
1 'polypeptide(L)'
;MPSSEPSKTLRVFKSLIDCVDGFLDLLADPKTDFGVELMDYAKVKSDVFEFCGCYARWLGSPLMKMLRHEHEIYEILEEAIGWWRRQEIYDTLEG
;
A
#
# COMPACT_ATOMS: atom_id res chain seq x y z
N MET A 1 24.93 19.53 1.54
CA MET A 1 24.68 18.08 1.45
C MET A 1 23.34 17.80 2.10
N PRO A 2 22.34 17.22 1.41
CA PRO A 2 21.12 16.83 2.09
C PRO A 2 21.46 15.68 3.04
N SER A 3 21.06 15.81 4.31
CA SER A 3 21.33 14.83 5.35
C SER A 3 20.82 13.45 4.92
N SER A 4 21.71 12.46 4.94
CA SER A 4 21.44 11.05 4.65
C SER A 4 20.61 10.36 5.74
N GLU A 5 19.84 11.14 6.53
CA GLU A 5 19.00 10.57 7.55
C GLU A 5 17.70 10.06 6.92
N PRO A 6 17.35 8.77 7.11
CA PRO A 6 16.05 8.28 6.69
C PRO A 6 14.95 9.11 7.37
N SER A 7 13.93 9.46 6.58
CA SER A 7 12.78 10.22 7.08
C SER A 7 12.22 9.52 8.32
N LYS A 8 11.72 10.29 9.29
CA LYS A 8 11.20 9.77 10.56
C LYS A 8 10.22 8.60 10.34
N THR A 9 9.42 8.67 9.27
CA THR A 9 8.49 7.62 8.83
C THR A 9 9.20 6.32 8.42
N LEU A 10 10.31 6.40 7.68
CA LEU A 10 11.09 5.22 7.28
C LEU A 10 11.70 4.50 8.49
N ARG A 11 12.14 5.25 9.51
CA ARG A 11 12.63 4.65 10.77
C ARG A 11 11.54 3.90 11.52
N VAL A 12 10.33 4.46 11.58
CA VAL A 12 9.15 3.80 12.19
C VAL A 12 8.81 2.52 11.43
N PHE A 13 8.74 2.57 10.09
CA PHE A 13 8.46 1.38 9.28
C PHE A 13 9.47 0.26 9.50
N LYS A 14 10.76 0.60 9.51
CA LYS A 14 11.82 -0.37 9.79
C LYS A 14 11.65 -1.03 11.16
N SER A 15 11.40 -0.24 12.20
CA SER A 15 11.20 -0.77 13.55
C SER A 15 10.03 -1.75 13.67
N LEU A 16 8.96 -1.54 12.90
CA LEU A 16 7.80 -2.43 12.89
C LEU A 16 8.09 -3.75 12.17
N ILE A 17 8.84 -3.70 11.05
CA ILE A 17 9.31 -4.89 10.33
C ILE A 17 10.24 -5.71 11.21
N ASP A 18 11.23 -5.06 11.83
CA ASP A 18 12.20 -5.73 12.72
C ASP A 18 11.48 -6.44 13.89
N CYS A 19 10.35 -5.91 14.38
CA CYS A 19 9.58 -6.53 15.45
C CYS A 19 8.76 -7.75 14.97
N VAL A 20 8.24 -7.72 13.75
CA VAL A 20 7.57 -8.88 13.14
C VAL A 20 8.58 -10.00 12.87
N ASP A 21 9.75 -9.67 12.32
CA ASP A 21 10.81 -10.64 12.05
C ASP A 21 11.29 -11.34 13.33
N GLY A 22 11.54 -10.58 14.40
CA GLY A 22 11.95 -11.15 15.68
C GLY A 22 10.91 -12.09 16.31
N PHE A 23 9.61 -11.85 16.07
CA PHE A 23 8.55 -12.75 16.51
C PHE A 23 8.49 -14.04 15.69
N LEU A 24 8.73 -13.97 14.38
CA LEU A 24 8.81 -15.17 13.54
C LEU A 24 9.98 -16.06 13.95
N ASP A 25 11.13 -15.46 14.29
CA ASP A 25 12.29 -16.19 14.82
C ASP A 25 11.97 -16.87 16.15
N LEU A 26 11.23 -16.19 17.03
CA LEU A 26 10.79 -16.73 18.32
C LEU A 26 9.83 -17.92 18.18
N LEU A 27 8.85 -17.82 17.27
CA LEU A 27 7.92 -18.91 16.95
C LEU A 27 8.63 -20.13 16.33
N ALA A 28 9.76 -19.91 15.69
CA ALA A 28 10.57 -20.98 15.11
C ALA A 28 11.44 -21.71 16.14
N ASP A 29 11.62 -21.16 17.35
CA ASP A 29 12.36 -21.82 18.43
C ASP A 29 11.46 -22.78 19.22
N PRO A 30 11.66 -24.11 19.12
CA PRO A 30 10.84 -25.10 19.81
C PRO A 30 11.02 -25.10 21.33
N LYS A 31 11.94 -24.29 21.88
CA LYS A 31 12.18 -24.14 23.31
C LYS A 31 11.48 -22.93 23.93
N THR A 32 10.82 -22.10 23.11
CA THR A 32 10.10 -20.94 23.61
C THR A 32 8.90 -21.38 24.45
N ASP A 33 8.72 -20.73 25.60
CA ASP A 33 7.54 -20.95 26.43
C ASP A 33 6.30 -20.32 25.80
N PHE A 34 5.18 -21.05 25.79
CA PHE A 34 3.91 -20.62 25.19
C PHE A 34 3.39 -19.29 25.76
N GLY A 35 3.68 -18.97 27.03
CA GLY A 35 3.30 -17.69 27.63
C GLY A 35 4.07 -16.50 27.03
N VAL A 36 5.32 -16.72 26.63
CA VAL A 36 6.17 -15.73 25.95
C VAL A 36 5.68 -15.50 24.52
N GLU A 37 5.36 -16.57 23.79
CA GLU A 37 4.77 -16.49 22.45
C GLU A 37 3.45 -15.70 22.45
N LEU A 38 2.59 -15.90 23.45
CA LEU A 38 1.30 -15.23 23.53
C LEU A 38 1.43 -13.71 23.80
N MET A 39 2.37 -13.30 24.66
CA MET A 39 2.66 -11.87 24.88
C MET A 39 3.23 -11.22 23.62
N ASP A 40 4.22 -11.86 23.00
CA ASP A 40 4.85 -11.29 21.80
C ASP A 40 3.89 -11.26 20.62
N TYR A 41 2.96 -12.22 20.50
CA TYR A 41 1.87 -12.15 19.54
C TYR A 41 0.97 -10.92 19.75
N ALA A 42 0.59 -10.60 20.98
CA ALA A 42 -0.25 -9.44 21.26
C ALA A 42 0.45 -8.12 20.86
N LYS A 43 1.77 -8.04 21.11
CA LYS A 43 2.61 -6.92 20.71
C LYS A 43 2.72 -6.81 19.19
N VAL A 44 3.09 -7.91 18.51
CA VAL A 44 3.26 -7.96 17.05
C VAL A 44 1.94 -7.66 16.33
N LYS A 45 0.81 -8.12 16.85
CA LYS A 45 -0.51 -7.77 16.33
C LYS A 45 -0.75 -6.26 16.37
N SER A 46 -0.36 -5.59 17.45
CA SER A 46 -0.45 -4.13 17.57
C SER A 46 0.47 -3.44 16.56
N ASP A 47 1.71 -3.91 16.43
CA ASP A 47 2.72 -3.35 15.53
C ASP A 47 2.31 -3.49 14.05
N VAL A 48 1.74 -4.63 13.65
CA VAL A 48 1.18 -4.85 12.30
C VAL A 48 0.01 -3.91 12.04
N PHE A 49 -0.86 -3.68 13.03
CA PHE A 49 -1.97 -2.75 12.89
C PHE A 49 -1.48 -1.30 12.71
N GLU A 50 -0.46 -0.89 13.48
CA GLU A 50 0.17 0.41 13.35
C GLU A 50 0.89 0.57 12.01
N PHE A 51 1.57 -0.47 11.53
CA PHE A 51 2.21 -0.52 10.21
C PHE A 51 1.18 -0.27 9.11
N CYS A 52 0.09 -1.05 9.10
CA CYS A 52 -0.99 -0.92 8.13
C CYS A 52 -1.61 0.49 8.14
N GLY A 53 -1.82 1.08 9.33
CA GLY A 53 -2.33 2.45 9.46
C GLY A 53 -1.37 3.50 8.92
N CYS A 54 -0.08 3.38 9.23
CA CYS A 54 0.97 4.25 8.69
C CYS A 54 1.09 4.12 7.17
N TYR A 55 1.04 2.89 6.65
CA TYR A 55 1.09 2.60 5.22
C TYR A 55 -0.13 3.15 4.50
N ALA A 56 -1.34 2.97 5.02
CA ALA A 56 -2.56 3.52 4.45
C ALA A 56 -2.56 5.06 4.42
N ARG A 57 -2.11 5.73 5.50
CA ARG A 57 -1.96 7.20 5.51
C ARG A 57 -0.91 7.67 4.52
N TRP A 58 0.20 6.95 4.41
CA TRP A 58 1.26 7.27 3.46
C TRP A 58 0.76 7.11 2.02
N LEU A 59 0.05 6.03 1.69
CA LEU A 59 -0.55 5.77 0.36
C LEU A 59 -1.67 6.74 0.00
N GLY A 60 -2.41 7.26 0.98
CA GLY A 60 -3.49 8.19 0.72
C GLY A 60 -3.07 9.43 -0.06
N SER A 61 -1.87 9.98 0.19
CA SER A 61 -1.39 11.19 -0.50
C SER A 61 -0.98 10.93 -1.97
N PRO A 62 -0.16 9.92 -2.29
CA PRO A 62 0.11 9.47 -3.65
C PRO A 62 -1.14 9.04 -4.40
N LEU A 63 -2.03 8.25 -3.78
CA LEU A 63 -3.29 7.85 -4.39
C LEU A 63 -4.15 9.07 -4.71
N MET A 64 -4.39 9.98 -3.76
CA MET A 64 -5.15 11.20 -4.03
C MET A 64 -4.49 12.11 -5.08
N LYS A 65 -3.16 12.05 -5.22
CA LYS A 65 -2.45 12.78 -6.28
C LYS A 65 -2.63 12.10 -7.64
N MET A 66 -2.57 10.77 -7.71
CA MET A 66 -2.91 10.00 -8.90
C MET A 66 -4.39 10.18 -9.28
N LEU A 67 -5.30 10.19 -8.31
CA LEU A 67 -6.72 10.48 -8.51
C LEU A 67 -6.96 11.94 -8.93
N ARG A 68 -6.14 12.90 -8.50
CA ARG A 68 -6.21 14.26 -9.08
C ARG A 68 -5.73 14.32 -10.54
N HIS A 69 -4.79 13.45 -10.92
CA HIS A 69 -4.44 13.22 -12.33
C HIS A 69 -5.49 12.34 -13.05
N GLU A 70 -6.49 11.76 -12.35
CA GLU A 70 -7.58 11.06 -13.04
C GLU A 70 -8.40 11.97 -13.93
N HIS A 71 -8.38 13.31 -13.77
CA HIS A 71 -9.06 14.16 -14.75
C HIS A 71 -8.53 13.91 -16.16
N GLU A 72 -7.21 13.70 -16.30
CA GLU A 72 -6.57 13.34 -17.58
C GLU A 72 -6.95 11.91 -18.00
N ILE A 73 -7.09 10.96 -17.06
CA ILE A 73 -7.49 9.58 -17.36
C ILE A 73 -8.97 9.47 -17.75
N TYR A 74 -9.87 10.16 -17.05
CA TYR A 74 -11.29 10.22 -17.37
C TYR A 74 -11.52 10.95 -18.70
N GLU A 75 -10.78 12.03 -18.99
CA GLU A 75 -10.82 12.68 -20.31
C GLU A 75 -10.37 11.74 -21.43
N ILE A 76 -9.27 11.01 -21.25
CA ILE A 76 -8.80 10.01 -22.22
C ILE A 76 -9.81 8.87 -22.39
N LEU A 77 -10.44 8.41 -21.30
CA LEU A 77 -11.45 7.36 -21.33
C LEU A 77 -12.75 7.84 -22.02
N GLU A 78 -13.22 9.05 -21.74
CA GLU A 78 -14.36 9.65 -22.45
C GLU A 78 -14.06 9.83 -23.93
N GLU A 79 -12.85 10.29 -24.27
CA GLU A 79 -12.42 10.41 -25.65
C GLU A 79 -12.45 9.03 -26.34
N ALA A 80 -11.83 8.01 -25.74
CA ALA A 80 -11.82 6.64 -26.28
C ALA A 80 -13.24 6.07 -26.46
N ILE A 81 -14.13 6.25 -25.49
CA ILE A 81 -15.54 5.84 -25.58
C ILE A 81 -16.24 6.58 -26.73
N GLY A 82 -15.99 7.88 -26.87
CA GLY A 82 -16.54 8.68 -27.97
C GLY A 82 -16.03 8.23 -29.35
N TRP A 83 -14.76 7.86 -29.45
CA TRP A 83 -14.17 7.31 -30.67
C TRP A 83 -14.78 5.95 -31.03
N TRP A 84 -14.89 5.03 -30.08
CA TRP A 84 -15.50 3.71 -30.31
C TRP A 84 -16.96 3.80 -30.72
N ARG A 85 -17.74 4.66 -30.07
CA ARG A 85 -19.16 4.88 -30.43
C ARG A 85 -19.32 5.47 -31.83
N ARG A 86 -18.43 6.38 -32.25
CA ARG A 86 -18.46 6.92 -33.63
C ARG A 86 -18.11 5.84 -34.65
N GLN A 87 -17.12 5.01 -34.36
CA GLN A 87 -16.72 3.93 -35.26
C GLN A 87 -17.87 2.92 -35.47
N GLU A 88 -18.57 2.55 -34.41
CA GLU A 88 -19.75 1.66 -34.47
C GLU A 88 -20.87 2.23 -35.38
N ILE A 89 -21.04 3.55 -35.40
CA ILE A 89 -21.99 4.24 -36.29
C ILE A 89 -21.50 4.23 -37.74
N TYR A 90 -20.21 4.44 -37.98
CA TYR A 90 -19.63 4.40 -39.34
C TYR A 90 -19.66 2.99 -39.92
N ASP A 91 -19.32 1.97 -39.13
CA ASP A 91 -19.34 0.56 -39.53
C ASP A 91 -20.78 0.09 -39.85
N THR A 92 -21.80 0.71 -39.24
CA THR A 92 -23.23 0.45 -39.54
C THR A 92 -23.73 1.18 -40.80
N LEU A 93 -23.11 2.30 -41.18
CA LEU A 93 -23.48 3.12 -42.35
C LEU A 93 -22.77 2.68 -43.64
N GLU A 94 -21.59 2.06 -43.54
CA GLU A 94 -20.81 1.53 -44.67
C GLU A 94 -21.07 0.03 -44.95
N GLY A 95 -21.96 -0.61 -44.18
CA GLY A 95 -22.40 -2.01 -44.35
C GLY A 95 -23.62 -2.19 -45.24
#